data_AF-A0A965JRX9-F1
#
_entry.id   AF-A0A965JRX9-F1
#
_cell.length_a   1.000
_cell.length_b   1.000
_cell.length_c   1.000
_cell.angle_alpha   90.00
_cell.angle_beta   90.00
_cell.angle_gamma   90.00
#
_symmetry.space_group_name_H-M   'P 1'
#
loop_
_entity.id
_entity.type
_entity.pdbx_description
1 polymer ?
#
loop_
_entity_poly.entity_id
_entity_poly.type
_entity_poly.pdbx_seq_one_letter_code
_entity_poly.pdbx_strand_id
1 'polypeptide(L)'
;MFGMIDYRARKFYLLLFSIPNLVFWLLTSFGYPSASYFIGANIAGVLGAIIAFVVIGFLWNFLAKFYMVATYGFFSLLVDVIPHNGRSAEEAKNVVLLGDRYIDILEISSVGLADIDDSLIDRYSKHVPLAAFFGEITKQRLTALRNYYADNRDMLPTDHRSDELLKQWGMYPSIFEKVLANPTYRSWLIQVFVFLLLVLFNW
;
A
#
# COMPACT_ATOMS: atom_id res chain seq x y z
N MET A 1 -3.60 10.53 -27.61
CA MET A 1 -3.57 9.60 -26.46
C MET A 1 -3.68 8.19 -26.99
N PHE A 2 -2.88 7.26 -26.47
CA PHE A 2 -3.01 5.84 -26.83
C PHE A 2 -4.00 5.17 -25.89
N GLY A 3 -5.04 4.53 -26.43
CA GLY A 3 -5.97 3.72 -25.64
C GLY A 3 -5.30 2.44 -25.17
N MET A 4 -5.34 2.17 -23.86
CA MET A 4 -4.71 0.98 -23.29
C MET A 4 -5.58 0.39 -22.18
N ILE A 5 -5.77 -0.93 -22.23
CA ILE A 5 -6.46 -1.66 -21.17
C ILE A 5 -5.70 -1.48 -19.85
N ASP A 6 -6.44 -1.25 -18.76
CA ASP A 6 -5.92 -0.99 -17.41
C ASP A 6 -4.71 -1.84 -16.96
N TYR A 7 -4.72 -3.17 -17.16
CA TYR A 7 -3.61 -4.04 -16.77
C TYR A 7 -2.33 -3.80 -17.59
N ARG A 8 -2.47 -3.44 -18.89
CA ARG A 8 -1.33 -3.06 -19.73
C ARG A 8 -0.85 -1.66 -19.37
N ALA A 9 -1.80 -0.75 -19.09
CA ALA A 9 -1.52 0.61 -18.68
C ALA A 9 -0.68 0.63 -17.39
N ARG A 10 -0.96 -0.26 -16.42
CA ARG A 10 -0.10 -0.45 -15.26
C ARG A 10 1.34 -0.82 -15.62
N LYS A 11 1.55 -1.83 -16.47
CA LYS A 11 2.91 -2.25 -16.84
C LYS A 11 3.67 -1.11 -17.50
N PHE A 12 3.00 -0.32 -18.33
CA PHE A 12 3.59 0.84 -18.96
C PHE A 12 3.84 2.00 -17.98
N TYR A 13 2.92 2.24 -17.03
CA TYR A 13 3.11 3.20 -15.94
C TYR A 13 4.34 2.84 -15.11
N LEU A 14 4.49 1.57 -14.73
CA LEU A 14 5.66 1.08 -14.00
C LEU A 14 6.94 1.26 -14.83
N LEU A 15 6.91 0.98 -16.13
CA LEU A 15 8.08 1.19 -16.99
C LEU A 15 8.50 2.67 -16.99
N LEU A 16 7.55 3.57 -17.28
CA LEU A 16 7.81 5.00 -17.44
C LEU A 16 8.21 5.69 -16.12
N PHE A 17 7.56 5.32 -15.02
CA PHE A 17 7.75 5.97 -13.72
C PHE A 17 8.59 5.14 -12.73
N SER A 18 9.15 3.99 -13.12
CA SER A 18 10.03 3.18 -12.25
C SER A 18 11.18 3.99 -11.65
N ILE A 19 11.97 4.64 -12.50
CA ILE A 19 13.14 5.43 -12.08
C ILE A 19 12.69 6.65 -11.25
N PRO A 20 11.75 7.50 -11.71
CA PRO A 20 11.23 8.58 -10.88
C PRO A 20 10.72 8.12 -9.52
N ASN A 21 9.95 7.02 -9.46
CA ASN A 21 9.39 6.50 -8.22
C ASN A 21 10.48 5.97 -7.29
N LEU A 22 11.52 5.32 -7.85
CA LEU A 22 12.68 4.86 -7.08
C LEU A 22 13.44 6.03 -6.46
N VAL A 23 13.71 7.08 -7.24
CA VAL A 23 14.37 8.30 -6.74
C VAL A 23 13.54 8.96 -5.64
N PHE A 24 12.22 9.09 -5.87
CA PHE A 24 11.33 9.66 -4.87
C PHE A 24 11.27 8.82 -3.59
N TRP A 25 11.28 7.49 -3.72
CA TRP A 25 11.33 6.57 -2.60
C TRP A 25 12.64 6.69 -1.79
N LEU A 26 13.79 6.81 -2.46
CA LEU A 26 15.08 7.04 -1.81
C LEU A 26 15.12 8.37 -1.06
N LEU A 27 14.65 9.45 -1.69
CA LEU A 27 14.56 10.76 -1.05
C LEU A 27 13.61 10.73 0.16
N THR A 28 12.49 10.00 0.05
CA THR A 28 11.53 9.87 1.15
C THR A 28 12.07 9.02 2.29
N SER A 29 12.84 7.97 1.99
CA SER A 29 13.34 7.02 3.00
C SER A 29 14.61 7.52 3.69
N PHE A 30 15.49 8.21 2.96
CA PHE A 30 16.80 8.63 3.45
C PHE A 30 16.98 10.15 3.42
N GLY A 31 16.56 10.81 2.33
CA GLY A 31 16.72 12.25 2.16
C GLY A 31 15.98 13.06 3.22
N TYR A 32 14.69 12.77 3.43
CA TYR A 32 13.85 13.45 4.41
C TYR A 32 14.38 13.31 5.86
N PRO A 33 14.67 12.09 6.37
CA PRO A 33 15.25 11.95 7.70
C PRO A 33 16.60 12.65 7.85
N SER A 34 17.46 12.55 6.82
CA SER A 34 18.78 13.18 6.83
C SER A 34 18.70 14.70 6.85
N ALA A 35 17.90 15.30 5.97
CA ALA A 35 17.69 16.74 5.93
C ALA A 35 17.12 17.26 7.25
N SER A 36 16.16 16.54 7.83
CA SER A 36 15.58 16.89 9.12
C SER A 36 16.60 16.86 10.24
N TYR A 37 17.44 15.81 10.27
CA TYR A 37 18.53 15.70 11.22
C TYR A 37 19.53 16.87 11.07
N PHE A 38 20.09 17.07 9.88
CA PHE A 38 21.12 18.09 9.67
C PHE A 38 20.59 19.51 9.93
N ILE A 39 19.39 19.85 9.48
CA ILE A 39 18.82 21.18 9.71
C ILE A 39 18.58 21.39 11.20
N GLY A 40 17.91 20.46 11.88
CA GLY A 40 17.56 20.63 13.28
C GLY A 40 18.75 20.54 14.23
N ALA A 41 19.70 19.64 13.97
CA ALA A 41 20.91 19.47 14.77
C ALA A 41 21.77 20.75 14.78
N ASN A 42 21.89 21.43 13.64
CA ASN A 42 22.63 22.69 13.53
C ASN A 42 21.95 23.86 14.25
N ILE A 43 20.65 23.79 14.52
CA ILE A 43 19.89 24.86 15.19
C ILE A 43 19.90 24.67 16.72
N ALA A 44 19.54 23.47 17.19
CA ALA A 44 19.31 23.21 18.61
C ALA A 44 19.68 21.78 19.04
N GLY A 45 20.66 21.17 18.37
CA GLY A 45 21.08 19.80 18.64
C GLY A 45 19.95 18.78 18.43
N VAL A 46 19.92 17.73 19.23
CA VAL A 46 18.96 16.63 19.07
C VAL A 46 17.51 17.08 19.21
N LEU A 47 17.20 17.99 20.14
CA LEU A 47 15.86 18.54 20.28
C LEU A 47 15.42 19.30 19.02
N GLY A 48 16.33 20.09 18.44
CA GLY A 48 16.10 20.73 17.15
C GLY A 48 15.84 19.73 16.03
N ALA A 49 16.60 18.62 15.97
CA ALA A 49 16.42 17.56 14.99
C ALA A 49 15.04 16.88 15.09
N ILE A 50 14.55 16.62 16.31
CA ILE A 50 13.23 16.03 16.53
C ILE A 50 12.12 16.98 16.06
N ILE A 51 12.20 18.26 16.42
CA ILE A 51 11.23 19.27 15.98
C ILE A 51 11.24 19.42 14.45
N ALA A 52 12.43 19.48 13.86
CA ALA A 52 12.61 19.57 12.41
C ALA A 52 12.02 18.36 11.69
N PHE A 53 12.19 17.14 12.21
CA PHE A 53 11.59 15.93 11.66
C PHE A 53 10.07 16.06 11.58
N VAL A 54 9.41 16.50 12.66
CA VAL A 54 7.95 16.67 12.65
C VAL A 54 7.52 17.76 11.64
N VAL A 55 8.14 18.94 11.68
CA VAL A 55 7.74 20.09 10.83
C VAL A 55 8.01 19.82 9.35
N ILE A 56 9.22 19.36 9.01
CA ILE A 56 9.57 19.02 7.63
C ILE A 56 8.73 17.83 7.15
N GLY A 57 8.40 16.88 8.05
CA GLY A 57 7.54 15.75 7.73
C GLY A 57 6.15 16.17 7.25
N PHE A 58 5.56 17.22 7.82
CA PHE A 58 4.29 17.77 7.32
C PHE A 58 4.42 18.30 5.89
N LEU A 59 5.46 19.07 5.59
CA LEU A 59 5.73 19.58 4.24
C LEU A 59 6.02 18.45 3.26
N TRP A 60 6.77 17.44 3.70
CA TRP A 60 7.12 16.29 2.88
C TRP A 60 5.90 15.44 2.51
N ASN A 61 4.95 15.26 3.43
CA ASN A 61 3.69 14.57 3.14
C ASN A 61 2.88 15.29 2.07
N PHE A 62 2.87 16.62 2.06
CA PHE A 62 2.21 17.39 1.00
C PHE A 62 2.91 17.19 -0.34
N LEU A 63 4.25 17.27 -0.36
CA LEU A 63 5.06 17.02 -1.56
C LEU A 63 4.84 15.60 -2.12
N ALA A 64 4.75 14.60 -1.25
CA ALA A 64 4.50 13.20 -1.64
C ALA A 64 3.12 13.01 -2.28
N LYS A 65 2.07 13.62 -1.72
CA LYS A 65 0.74 13.60 -2.33
C LYS A 65 0.73 14.31 -3.68
N PHE A 66 1.38 15.47 -3.78
CA PHE A 66 1.52 16.21 -5.03
C PHE A 66 2.25 15.38 -6.09
N TYR A 67 3.35 14.73 -5.73
CA TYR A 67 4.10 13.85 -6.62
C TYR A 67 3.25 12.71 -7.19
N MET A 68 2.46 12.04 -6.35
CA MET A 68 1.56 10.95 -6.79
C MET A 68 0.50 11.46 -7.78
N VAL A 69 -0.09 12.63 -7.51
CA VAL A 69 -1.06 13.26 -8.43
C VAL A 69 -0.39 13.67 -9.73
N ALA A 70 0.81 14.25 -9.67
CA ALA A 70 1.55 14.71 -10.83
C ALA A 70 1.94 13.54 -11.74
N THR A 71 2.53 12.46 -11.21
CA THR A 71 2.94 11.31 -12.02
C THR A 71 1.76 10.64 -12.72
N TYR A 72 0.64 10.45 -12.03
CA TYR A 72 -0.58 9.94 -12.67
C TYR A 72 -1.14 10.93 -13.70
N GLY A 73 -1.15 12.23 -13.39
CA GLY A 73 -1.56 13.29 -14.32
C GLY A 73 -0.76 13.25 -15.62
N PHE A 74 0.58 13.24 -15.52
CA PHE A 74 1.47 13.10 -16.67
C PHE A 74 1.24 11.81 -17.43
N PHE A 75 1.01 10.69 -16.74
CA PHE A 75 0.67 9.43 -17.38
C PHE A 75 -0.63 9.53 -18.21
N SER A 76 -1.68 10.12 -17.61
CA SER A 76 -2.99 10.27 -18.24
C SER A 76 -3.00 11.21 -19.45
N LEU A 77 -2.01 12.11 -19.58
CA LEU A 77 -1.82 12.91 -20.80
C LEU A 77 -1.30 12.07 -21.98
N LEU A 78 -0.57 11.00 -21.70
CA LEU A 78 0.03 10.13 -22.73
C LEU A 78 -0.90 8.97 -23.09
N VAL A 79 -1.53 8.37 -22.08
CA VAL A 79 -2.29 7.12 -22.19
C VAL A 79 -3.72 7.33 -21.70
N ASP A 80 -4.67 6.94 -22.54
CA ASP A 80 -6.07 6.84 -22.17
C ASP A 80 -6.35 5.44 -21.61
N VAL A 81 -6.75 5.38 -20.34
CA VAL A 81 -6.94 4.11 -19.62
C VAL A 81 -8.35 3.60 -19.89
N ILE A 82 -8.44 2.51 -20.66
CA ILE A 82 -9.71 1.88 -20.99
C ILE A 82 -10.05 0.86 -19.90
N PRO A 83 -11.16 1.02 -19.17
CA PRO A 83 -11.61 0.05 -18.19
C PRO A 83 -11.89 -1.31 -18.85
N HIS A 84 -11.56 -2.39 -18.16
CA HIS A 84 -11.83 -3.75 -18.61
C HIS A 84 -12.67 -4.51 -17.58
N ASN A 85 -13.37 -5.55 -18.00
CA ASN A 85 -14.23 -6.37 -17.14
C ASN A 85 -15.33 -5.56 -16.41
N GLY A 86 -15.93 -4.57 -17.07
CA GLY A 86 -17.04 -3.78 -16.51
C GLY A 86 -16.64 -2.76 -15.43
N ARG A 87 -15.32 -2.53 -15.24
CA ARG A 87 -14.80 -1.58 -14.25
C ARG A 87 -15.21 -0.14 -14.53
N SER A 88 -15.34 0.65 -13.47
CA SER A 88 -15.45 2.10 -13.57
C SER A 88 -14.10 2.75 -13.93
N ALA A 89 -14.14 4.02 -14.37
CA ALA A 89 -12.91 4.78 -14.63
C ALA A 89 -12.04 4.95 -13.37
N GLU A 90 -12.66 5.05 -12.19
CA GLU A 90 -11.96 5.16 -10.92
C GLU A 90 -11.29 3.84 -10.53
N GLU A 91 -11.98 2.71 -10.73
CA GLU A 91 -11.40 1.38 -10.53
C GLU A 91 -10.24 1.13 -11.48
N ALA A 92 -10.38 1.51 -12.76
CA ALA A 92 -9.31 1.39 -13.75
C ALA A 92 -8.08 2.22 -13.36
N LYS A 93 -8.27 3.44 -12.84
CA LYS A 93 -7.20 4.26 -12.27
C LYS A 93 -6.50 3.55 -11.09
N ASN A 94 -7.28 2.98 -10.17
CA ASN A 94 -6.74 2.26 -9.03
C ASN A 94 -6.02 0.96 -9.46
N VAL A 95 -6.47 0.30 -10.52
CA VAL A 95 -5.72 -0.80 -11.15
C VAL A 95 -4.38 -0.30 -11.71
N VAL A 96 -4.29 0.88 -12.33
CA VAL A 96 -2.99 1.39 -12.78
C VAL A 96 -2.03 1.64 -11.62
N LEU A 97 -2.52 2.19 -10.51
CA LEU A 97 -1.71 2.58 -9.36
C LEU A 97 -1.36 1.41 -8.40
N LEU A 98 -2.34 0.54 -8.12
CA LEU A 98 -2.24 -0.55 -7.12
C LEU A 98 -2.08 -1.93 -7.79
N GLY A 99 -2.69 -2.10 -8.96
CA GLY A 99 -2.66 -3.26 -9.85
C GLY A 99 -3.14 -4.58 -9.34
N ASP A 100 -2.36 -5.65 -9.52
CA ASP A 100 -2.87 -7.03 -9.48
C ASP A 100 -3.52 -7.35 -8.15
N ARG A 101 -3.01 -6.80 -7.04
CA ARG A 101 -3.67 -6.87 -5.75
C ARG A 101 -5.06 -6.24 -5.77
N TYR A 102 -5.21 -5.07 -6.38
CA TYR A 102 -6.50 -4.40 -6.51
C TYR A 102 -7.43 -5.12 -7.49
N ILE A 103 -6.88 -5.74 -8.54
CA ILE A 103 -7.64 -6.65 -9.42
C ILE A 103 -8.25 -7.79 -8.59
N ASP A 104 -7.45 -8.44 -7.74
CA ASP A 104 -7.94 -9.52 -6.89
C ASP A 104 -8.97 -9.02 -5.86
N ILE A 105 -8.79 -7.81 -5.30
CA ILE A 105 -9.79 -7.19 -4.40
C ILE A 105 -11.13 -6.98 -5.11
N LEU A 106 -11.10 -6.45 -6.34
CA LEU A 106 -12.31 -6.23 -7.13
C LEU A 106 -13.00 -7.56 -7.46
N GLU A 107 -12.24 -8.59 -7.79
CA GLU A 107 -12.77 -9.93 -8.10
C GLU A 107 -13.41 -10.59 -6.87
N ILE A 108 -12.74 -10.51 -5.71
CA ILE A 108 -13.30 -10.96 -4.43
C ILE A 108 -14.59 -10.19 -4.12
N SER A 109 -14.61 -8.87 -4.35
CA SER A 109 -15.79 -8.04 -4.11
C SER A 109 -16.94 -8.34 -5.08
N SER A 110 -16.64 -8.74 -6.32
CA SER A 110 -17.68 -9.01 -7.33
C SER A 110 -18.29 -10.40 -7.18
N VAL A 111 -17.49 -11.40 -6.82
CA VAL A 111 -17.95 -12.79 -6.62
C VAL A 111 -18.54 -12.97 -5.22
N GLY A 112 -18.01 -12.25 -4.24
CA GLY A 112 -18.37 -12.38 -2.83
C GLY A 112 -17.57 -13.47 -2.12
N LEU A 113 -17.30 -13.28 -0.82
CA LEU A 113 -16.42 -14.17 -0.03
C LEU A 113 -16.88 -15.63 0.01
N ALA A 114 -18.18 -15.91 -0.11
CA ALA A 114 -18.70 -17.28 -0.07
C ALA A 114 -18.32 -18.12 -1.29
N ASP A 115 -18.11 -17.47 -2.44
CA ASP A 115 -17.99 -18.14 -3.74
C ASP A 115 -16.58 -17.94 -4.37
N ILE A 116 -15.61 -17.42 -3.61
CA ILE A 116 -14.22 -17.31 -4.08
C ILE A 116 -13.57 -18.69 -4.23
N ASP A 117 -12.85 -18.90 -5.33
CA ASP A 117 -12.14 -20.15 -5.59
C ASP A 117 -10.76 -20.20 -4.92
N ASP A 118 -10.18 -21.40 -4.84
CA ASP A 118 -8.83 -21.58 -4.26
C ASP A 118 -7.75 -20.82 -5.05
N SER A 119 -7.97 -20.62 -6.36
CA SER A 119 -7.01 -19.96 -7.24
C SER A 119 -6.90 -18.46 -6.93
N LEU A 120 -8.01 -17.79 -6.65
CA LEU A 120 -8.08 -16.39 -6.25
C LEU A 120 -7.50 -16.18 -4.85
N ILE A 121 -7.78 -17.09 -3.91
CA ILE A 121 -7.17 -17.04 -2.57
C ILE A 121 -5.64 -17.13 -2.68
N ASP A 122 -5.14 -18.10 -3.45
CA ASP A 122 -3.71 -18.31 -3.63
C ASP A 122 -3.06 -17.10 -4.31
N ARG A 123 -3.68 -16.58 -5.37
CA ARG A 123 -3.21 -15.37 -6.09
C ARG A 123 -3.18 -14.15 -5.17
N TYR A 124 -4.26 -13.88 -4.44
CA TYR A 124 -4.34 -12.77 -3.49
C TYR A 124 -3.24 -12.87 -2.44
N SER A 125 -3.04 -14.05 -1.83
CA SER A 125 -2.03 -14.26 -0.79
C SER A 125 -0.60 -13.97 -1.25
N LYS A 126 -0.30 -14.21 -2.54
CA LYS A 126 1.00 -13.91 -3.16
C LYS A 126 1.20 -12.42 -3.42
N HIS A 127 0.12 -11.66 -3.56
CA HIS A 127 0.14 -10.21 -3.77
C HIS A 127 0.07 -9.40 -2.46
N VAL A 128 -0.06 -10.06 -1.31
CA VAL A 128 0.00 -9.40 0.00
C VAL A 128 1.41 -8.82 0.21
N PRO A 129 1.53 -7.60 0.74
CA PRO A 129 2.84 -7.07 1.05
C PRO A 129 3.57 -7.96 2.06
N LEU A 130 4.85 -8.28 1.80
CA LEU A 130 5.61 -9.26 2.58
C LEU A 130 4.96 -10.66 2.55
N ALA A 131 4.46 -11.08 1.39
CA ALA A 131 3.85 -12.40 1.16
C ALA A 131 4.71 -13.58 1.67
N ALA A 132 6.05 -13.46 1.64
CA ALA A 132 6.95 -14.46 2.21
C ALA A 132 6.71 -14.73 3.72
N PHE A 133 6.21 -13.73 4.46
CA PHE A 133 5.94 -13.81 5.89
C PHE A 133 4.45 -13.99 6.20
N PHE A 134 3.58 -13.31 5.45
CA PHE A 134 2.14 -13.25 5.76
C PHE A 134 1.24 -13.99 4.75
N GLY A 135 1.78 -14.52 3.66
CA GLY A 135 1.02 -15.13 2.59
C GLY A 135 0.19 -16.32 3.08
N GLU A 136 0.83 -17.27 3.77
CA GLU A 136 0.18 -18.47 4.27
C GLU A 136 -0.92 -18.14 5.31
N ILE A 137 -0.62 -17.24 6.24
CA ILE A 137 -1.61 -16.81 7.25
C ILE A 137 -2.77 -16.07 6.57
N THR A 138 -2.51 -15.26 5.55
CA THR A 138 -3.58 -14.58 4.79
C THR A 138 -4.46 -15.59 4.04
N LYS A 139 -3.84 -16.61 3.43
CA LYS A 139 -4.55 -17.71 2.77
C LYS A 139 -5.45 -18.45 3.75
N GLN A 140 -4.96 -18.77 4.95
CA GLN A 140 -5.75 -19.41 6.00
C GLN A 140 -6.95 -18.57 6.43
N ARG A 141 -6.75 -17.26 6.63
CA ARG A 141 -7.85 -16.34 6.99
C ARG A 141 -8.92 -16.24 5.91
N LEU A 142 -8.52 -16.09 4.65
CA LEU A 142 -9.45 -16.02 3.52
C LEU A 142 -10.22 -17.34 3.36
N THR A 143 -9.54 -18.47 3.53
CA THR A 143 -10.17 -19.80 3.50
C THR A 143 -11.20 -19.96 4.61
N ALA A 144 -10.86 -19.54 5.84
CA ALA A 144 -11.78 -19.59 6.97
C ALA A 144 -13.00 -18.68 6.77
N LEU A 145 -12.80 -17.45 6.29
CA LEU A 145 -13.88 -16.53 5.97
C LEU A 145 -14.78 -17.10 4.86
N ARG A 146 -14.19 -17.63 3.78
CA ARG A 146 -14.95 -18.28 2.71
C ARG A 146 -15.83 -19.39 3.25
N ASN A 147 -15.25 -20.34 4.00
CA ASN A 147 -15.99 -21.48 4.52
C ASN A 147 -17.15 -21.03 5.42
N TYR A 148 -16.91 -20.04 6.29
CA TYR A 148 -17.96 -19.48 7.13
C TYR A 148 -19.10 -18.85 6.31
N TYR A 149 -18.81 -17.99 5.33
CA TYR A 149 -19.85 -17.34 4.52
C TYR A 149 -20.51 -18.31 3.52
N ALA A 150 -19.84 -19.39 3.13
CA ALA A 150 -20.44 -20.48 2.35
C ALA A 150 -21.49 -21.25 3.16
N ASP A 151 -21.26 -21.45 4.45
CA ASP A 151 -22.20 -22.08 5.38
C ASP A 151 -23.31 -21.12 5.85
N ASN A 152 -23.09 -19.80 5.73
CA ASN A 152 -23.99 -18.74 6.20
C ASN A 152 -24.31 -17.74 5.07
N ARG A 153 -24.88 -18.23 3.96
CA ARG A 153 -25.12 -17.41 2.74
C ARG A 153 -26.10 -16.26 2.91
N ASP A 154 -26.92 -16.29 3.96
CA ASP A 154 -27.84 -15.21 4.33
C ASP A 154 -27.11 -14.01 4.96
N MET A 155 -25.86 -14.22 5.41
CA MET A 155 -25.05 -13.18 6.03
C MET A 155 -24.23 -12.44 5.00
N LEU A 156 -24.47 -11.13 4.87
CA LEU A 156 -23.62 -10.28 4.05
C LEU A 156 -22.25 -10.06 4.71
N PRO A 157 -21.15 -10.27 3.96
CA PRO A 157 -19.82 -9.97 4.46
C PRO A 157 -19.63 -8.46 4.60
N THR A 158 -19.22 -8.04 5.79
CA THR A 158 -18.78 -6.66 6.05
C THR A 158 -17.39 -6.68 6.67
N ASP A 159 -16.64 -5.60 6.52
CA ASP A 159 -15.30 -5.47 7.11
C ASP A 159 -15.35 -5.66 8.63
N HIS A 160 -16.32 -5.02 9.29
CA HIS A 160 -16.48 -5.11 10.73
C HIS A 160 -16.77 -6.55 11.20
N ARG A 161 -17.68 -7.24 10.52
CA ARG A 161 -18.05 -8.62 10.88
C ARG A 161 -16.92 -9.59 10.62
N SER A 162 -16.24 -9.44 9.49
CA SER A 162 -15.08 -10.28 9.15
C SER A 162 -13.95 -10.09 10.18
N ASP A 163 -13.73 -8.86 10.64
CA ASP A 163 -12.80 -8.57 11.73
C ASP A 163 -13.18 -9.24 13.05
N GLU A 164 -14.47 -9.21 13.42
CA GLU A 164 -14.97 -9.88 14.62
C GLU A 164 -14.81 -11.40 14.57
N LEU A 165 -15.14 -12.03 13.44
CA LEU A 165 -14.95 -13.46 13.23
C LEU A 165 -13.49 -13.86 13.36
N LEU A 166 -12.58 -13.12 12.70
CA LEU A 166 -11.15 -13.37 12.79
C LEU A 166 -10.61 -13.21 14.23
N LYS A 167 -11.15 -12.27 15.01
CA LYS A 167 -10.81 -12.14 16.45
C LYS A 167 -11.31 -13.34 17.25
N GLN A 168 -12.55 -13.77 17.04
CA GLN A 168 -13.12 -14.94 17.72
C GLN A 168 -12.32 -16.21 17.44
N TRP A 169 -11.80 -16.37 16.22
CA TRP A 169 -10.98 -17.52 15.83
C TRP A 169 -9.49 -17.40 16.19
N GLY A 170 -9.06 -16.32 16.86
CA GLY A 170 -7.64 -16.11 17.17
C GLY A 170 -6.75 -15.89 15.95
N MET A 171 -7.35 -15.60 14.79
CA MET A 171 -6.66 -15.37 13.52
C MET A 171 -6.54 -13.88 13.17
N TYR A 172 -6.89 -12.98 14.09
CA TYR A 172 -6.85 -11.55 13.82
C TYR A 172 -5.41 -11.06 13.52
N PRO A 173 -5.20 -10.19 12.52
CA PRO A 173 -3.89 -9.62 12.25
C PRO A 173 -3.31 -8.91 13.47
N SER A 174 -2.08 -9.29 13.82
CA SER A 174 -1.34 -8.65 14.92
C SER A 174 -1.04 -7.18 14.59
N ILE A 175 -0.76 -6.36 15.61
CA ILE A 175 -0.36 -4.96 15.40
C ILE A 175 0.88 -4.88 14.50
N PHE A 176 1.86 -5.77 14.72
CA PHE A 176 3.06 -5.85 13.92
C PHE A 176 2.76 -6.13 12.44
N GLU A 177 1.88 -7.10 12.18
CA GLU A 177 1.44 -7.41 10.83
C GLU A 177 0.70 -6.24 10.18
N LYS A 178 -0.21 -5.57 10.91
CA LYS A 178 -0.93 -4.40 10.39
C LYS A 178 0.00 -3.25 10.01
N VAL A 179 1.01 -3.00 10.85
CA VAL A 179 2.04 -1.98 10.61
C VAL A 179 2.86 -2.34 9.37
N LEU A 180 3.31 -3.60 9.27
CA LEU A 180 4.12 -4.05 8.14
C LEU A 180 3.33 -4.24 6.84
N ALA A 181 2.04 -4.54 6.89
CA ALA A 181 1.19 -4.66 5.70
C ALA A 181 0.84 -3.28 5.11
N ASN A 182 0.86 -2.22 5.93
CA ASN A 182 0.54 -0.87 5.50
C ASN A 182 1.77 -0.15 4.90
N PRO A 183 1.73 0.27 3.62
CA PRO A 183 2.87 0.91 2.97
C PRO A 183 3.27 2.24 3.64
N THR A 184 2.30 3.01 4.16
CA THR A 184 2.54 4.27 4.86
C THR A 184 3.29 4.03 6.16
N TYR A 185 2.81 3.09 7.00
CA TYR A 185 3.46 2.79 8.27
C TYR A 185 4.86 2.18 8.08
N ARG A 186 5.06 1.33 7.08
CA ARG A 186 6.41 0.84 6.73
C ARG A 186 7.36 1.98 6.36
N SER A 187 6.91 2.90 5.51
CA SER A 187 7.72 4.05 5.12
C SER A 187 8.11 4.88 6.35
N TRP A 188 7.14 5.14 7.24
CA TRP A 188 7.38 5.82 8.51
C TRP A 188 8.38 5.07 9.41
N LEU A 189 8.27 3.74 9.53
CA LEU A 189 9.23 2.95 10.29
C LEU A 189 10.65 3.08 9.75
N ILE A 190 10.83 3.01 8.43
CA ILE A 190 12.14 3.19 7.79
C ILE A 190 12.67 4.60 8.08
N GLN A 191 11.84 5.62 7.92
CA GLN A 191 12.22 7.01 8.17
C GLN A 191 12.65 7.26 9.62
N VAL A 192 11.85 6.78 10.57
CA VAL A 192 12.15 6.89 12.01
C VAL A 192 13.42 6.11 12.33
N PHE A 193 13.58 4.91 11.79
CA PHE A 193 14.79 4.10 11.99
C PHE A 193 16.04 4.82 11.47
N VAL A 194 16.01 5.35 10.24
CA VAL A 194 17.13 6.12 9.66
C VAL A 194 17.41 7.37 10.51
N PHE A 195 16.37 8.10 10.93
CA PHE A 195 16.52 9.26 11.79
C PHE A 195 17.18 8.91 13.13
N LEU A 196 16.73 7.84 13.79
CA LEU A 196 17.32 7.39 15.06
C LEU A 196 18.78 6.95 14.88
N LEU A 197 19.12 6.25 13.79
CA LEU A 197 20.51 5.92 13.50
C LEU A 197 21.37 7.18 13.36
N LEU A 198 20.89 8.21 12.65
CA LEU A 198 21.62 9.47 12.52
C LEU A 198 21.84 10.15 13.86
N VAL A 199 20.82 10.17 14.73
CA VAL A 199 20.94 10.69 16.10
C VAL A 199 21.96 9.89 16.90
N LEU A 200 21.91 8.55 16.87
CA LEU A 200 22.81 7.70 17.66
C LEU A 200 24.28 7.80 17.22
N PHE A 201 24.56 7.90 15.93
CA PHE A 201 25.93 7.92 15.40
C PHE A 201 26.58 9.31 15.36
N ASN A 202 25.79 10.37 15.53
CA ASN A 202 26.28 11.76 15.48
C ASN A 202 25.97 12.52 16.78
N TRP A 203 25.74 11.79 17.87
CA TRP A 203 25.62 12.36 19.21
C TRP A 203 26.98 12.62 19.83
#